data_AF-N1URI2-F1
#
_entry.id   AF-N1URI2-F1
#
_cell.length_a   1.000
_cell.length_b   1.000
_cell.length_c   1.000
_cell.angle_alpha   90.00
_cell.angle_beta   90.00
_cell.angle_gamma   90.00
#
_symmetry.space_group_name_H-M   'P 1'
#
loop_
_entity.id
_entity.type
_entity.pdbx_description
1 polymer ?
#
loop_
_entity_poly.entity_id
_entity_poly.type
_entity_poly.pdbx_seq_one_letter_code
_entity_poly.pdbx_strand_id
1 'polypeptide(L)'
;MDRKKIPAPCIYHLDHSIRFNLEQEEKIFEYADSTFPFSKIFKKKNIPALSRRLGKTLEETGRAFRYKDLKKISDQYEGYIVTGHHSSDYLETILLNLIRGGGWNSLRTLGWYEKNRFRPLFAFSQDEIETILQSEFWKIFEDESNNSDEYLRNRIRSYIIPLLLREGANPDRIYKNFHRIEKPVSKIFSKKTQIIKFLLF
;
A
#
# COMPACT_ATOMS: atom_id res chain seq x y z
N MET A 1 4.41 -26.49 -19.83
CA MET A 1 4.56 -25.64 -18.63
C MET A 1 3.17 -25.38 -18.09
N ASP A 2 2.82 -26.01 -16.98
CA ASP A 2 1.54 -25.80 -16.32
C ASP A 2 1.39 -24.33 -15.94
N ARG A 3 0.31 -23.70 -16.42
CA ARG A 3 -0.06 -22.36 -15.99
C ARG A 3 -0.38 -22.46 -14.50
N LYS A 4 0.50 -21.96 -13.63
CA LYS A 4 0.14 -21.77 -12.21
C LYS A 4 -1.17 -21.00 -12.16
N LYS A 5 -2.22 -21.64 -11.66
CA LYS A 5 -3.55 -21.04 -11.51
C LYS A 5 -3.42 -19.94 -10.47
N ILE A 6 -3.80 -18.71 -10.82
CA ILE A 6 -3.84 -17.60 -9.87
C ILE A 6 -4.89 -17.96 -8.80
N PRO A 7 -4.55 -17.94 -7.49
CA PRO A 7 -5.51 -18.27 -6.45
C PRO A 7 -6.64 -17.22 -6.39
N ALA A 8 -7.77 -17.61 -5.80
CA ALA A 8 -8.88 -16.69 -5.57
C ALA A 8 -8.41 -15.50 -4.70
N PRO A 9 -8.89 -14.26 -4.95
CA PRO A 9 -8.54 -13.12 -4.12
C PRO A 9 -8.95 -13.32 -2.66
N CYS A 10 -8.17 -12.72 -1.76
CA CYS A 10 -8.44 -12.70 -0.32
C CYS A 10 -8.13 -11.29 0.20
N ILE A 11 -9.06 -10.73 0.98
CA ILE A 11 -8.88 -9.44 1.65
C ILE A 11 -8.24 -9.70 3.01
N TYR A 12 -7.24 -8.90 3.37
CA TYR A 12 -6.61 -8.94 4.69
C TYR A 12 -6.64 -7.55 5.31
N HIS A 13 -7.12 -7.48 6.55
CA HIS A 13 -7.11 -6.26 7.35
C HIS A 13 -6.45 -6.52 8.71
N LEU A 14 -5.68 -5.54 9.16
CA LEU A 14 -5.04 -5.55 10.48
C LEU A 14 -5.50 -4.34 11.28
N ASP A 15 -6.32 -4.56 12.29
CA ASP A 15 -6.58 -3.59 13.37
C ASP A 15 -5.31 -3.49 14.22
N HIS A 16 -4.68 -2.31 14.20
CA HIS A 16 -3.44 -2.03 14.94
C HIS A 16 -3.70 -1.66 16.41
N SER A 17 -4.96 -1.51 16.80
CA SER A 17 -5.42 -1.08 18.12
C SER A 17 -4.71 0.16 18.62
N ILE A 18 -4.40 1.07 17.68
CA ILE A 18 -3.86 2.41 17.95
C ILE A 18 -4.99 3.32 18.44
N ARG A 19 -6.22 3.05 17.97
CA ARG A 19 -7.46 3.74 18.36
C ARG A 19 -8.28 2.86 19.29
N PHE A 20 -9.11 3.51 20.11
CA PHE A 20 -10.28 2.87 20.72
C PHE A 20 -11.54 3.12 19.87
N ASN A 21 -11.44 2.97 18.54
CA ASN A 21 -12.57 3.20 17.62
C ASN A 21 -13.10 1.87 17.07
N LEU A 22 -13.80 1.13 17.93
CA LEU A 22 -14.43 -0.15 17.58
C LEU A 22 -15.48 0.02 16.47
N GLU A 23 -16.19 1.14 16.46
CA GLU A 23 -17.23 1.44 15.49
C GLU A 23 -16.69 1.53 14.05
N GLN A 24 -15.51 2.13 13.86
CA GLN A 24 -14.88 2.18 12.54
C GLN A 24 -14.47 0.79 12.04
N GLU A 25 -13.90 -0.04 12.90
CA GLU A 25 -13.49 -1.41 12.56
C GLU A 25 -14.69 -2.29 12.19
N GLU A 26 -15.81 -2.16 12.89
CA GLU A 26 -17.07 -2.81 12.54
C GLU A 26 -17.58 -2.37 11.17
N LYS A 27 -17.59 -1.06 10.88
CA LYS A 27 -18.00 -0.54 9.57
C LYS A 27 -17.09 -1.00 8.43
N ILE A 28 -15.78 -1.15 8.67
CA ILE A 28 -14.85 -1.72 7.68
C ILE A 28 -15.21 -3.17 7.39
N PHE A 29 -15.48 -3.97 8.43
CA PHE A 29 -15.88 -5.36 8.28
C PHE A 29 -17.20 -5.49 7.49
N GLU A 30 -18.23 -4.75 7.88
CA GLU A 30 -19.54 -4.75 7.21
C GLU A 30 -19.44 -4.34 5.74
N TYR A 31 -18.68 -3.29 5.45
CA TYR A 31 -18.47 -2.84 4.08
C TYR A 31 -17.73 -3.88 3.25
N ALA A 32 -16.65 -4.45 3.80
CA ALA A 32 -15.89 -5.49 3.10
C ALA A 32 -16.75 -6.74 2.84
N ASP A 33 -17.61 -7.11 3.78
CA ASP A 33 -18.46 -8.29 3.64
C ASP A 33 -19.57 -8.11 2.62
N SER A 34 -20.26 -6.96 2.65
CA SER A 34 -21.34 -6.62 1.73
C SER A 34 -20.86 -6.31 0.30
N THR A 35 -19.64 -5.79 0.13
CA THR A 35 -19.14 -5.32 -1.17
C THR A 35 -18.36 -6.38 -1.94
N PHE A 36 -17.60 -7.23 -1.23
CA PHE A 36 -16.63 -8.11 -1.87
C PHE A 36 -16.95 -9.60 -1.65
N PRO A 37 -17.03 -10.42 -2.72
CA PRO A 37 -17.34 -11.85 -2.62
C PRO A 37 -16.12 -12.71 -2.25
N PHE A 38 -15.04 -12.11 -1.75
CA PHE A 38 -13.78 -12.80 -1.45
C PHE A 38 -13.73 -13.33 -0.03
N SER A 39 -12.82 -14.27 0.22
CA SER A 39 -12.45 -14.60 1.60
C SER A 39 -11.83 -13.37 2.27
N LYS A 40 -12.14 -13.18 3.56
CA LYS A 40 -11.59 -12.08 4.35
C LYS A 40 -10.89 -12.60 5.58
N ILE A 41 -9.72 -12.05 5.88
CA ILE A 41 -8.92 -12.36 7.06
C ILE A 41 -8.73 -11.07 7.86
N PHE A 42 -9.48 -10.96 8.95
CA PHE A 42 -9.35 -9.86 9.90
C PHE A 42 -8.47 -10.30 11.06
N LYS A 43 -7.48 -9.46 11.42
CA LYS A 43 -6.61 -9.66 12.58
C LYS A 43 -6.61 -8.40 13.42
N LYS A 44 -6.47 -8.58 14.73
CA LYS A 44 -6.28 -7.50 15.70
C LYS A 44 -4.97 -7.71 16.44
N LYS A 45 -4.16 -6.65 16.58
CA LYS A 45 -2.92 -6.66 17.36
C LYS A 45 -2.74 -5.35 18.09
N ASN A 46 -2.34 -5.40 19.36
CA ASN A 46 -1.97 -4.21 20.13
C ASN A 46 -0.58 -3.72 19.71
N ILE A 47 -0.52 -2.98 18.60
CA ILE A 47 0.72 -2.42 18.06
C ILE A 47 1.36 -1.42 19.02
N PRO A 48 0.62 -0.59 19.79
CA PRO A 48 1.22 0.25 20.82
C PRO A 48 2.01 -0.48 21.90
N ALA A 49 1.46 -1.57 22.45
CA ALA A 49 2.18 -2.40 23.40
C ALA A 49 3.42 -3.06 22.77
N LEU A 50 3.29 -3.55 21.54
CA LEU A 50 4.38 -4.20 20.81
C LEU A 50 5.51 -3.23 20.45
N SER A 51 5.17 -2.00 20.04
CA SER A 51 6.11 -0.93 19.69
C SER A 51 6.96 -0.55 20.89
N ARG A 52 6.34 -0.31 22.06
CA ARG A 52 7.04 -0.04 23.32
C ARG A 52 8.01 -1.17 23.69
N ARG A 53 7.56 -2.42 23.58
CA ARG A 53 8.39 -3.59 23.90
C ARG A 53 9.58 -3.78 22.94
N LEU A 54 9.41 -3.41 21.66
CA LEU A 54 10.43 -3.61 20.63
C LEU A 54 11.37 -2.41 20.45
N GLY A 55 11.09 -1.26 21.09
CA GLY A 55 11.84 -0.03 20.91
C GLY A 55 11.78 0.52 19.49
N LYS A 56 10.68 0.29 18.78
CA LYS A 56 10.45 0.73 17.38
C LYS A 56 9.27 1.66 17.30
N THR A 57 9.18 2.45 16.25
CA THR A 57 8.02 3.30 16.00
C THR A 57 6.74 2.47 15.78
N LEU A 58 5.58 3.08 15.99
CA LEU A 58 4.28 2.45 15.76
C LEU A 58 4.13 2.01 14.30
N GLU A 59 4.55 2.84 13.35
CA GLU A 59 4.51 2.56 11.92
C GLU A 59 5.39 1.36 11.55
N GLU A 60 6.65 1.32 12.01
CA GLU A 60 7.57 0.22 11.73
C GLU A 60 7.07 -1.09 12.34
N THR A 61 6.52 -1.03 13.55
CA THR A 61 5.97 -2.20 14.23
C THR A 61 4.73 -2.72 13.49
N GLY A 62 3.77 -1.85 13.18
CA GLY A 62 2.57 -2.19 12.42
C GLY A 62 2.90 -2.80 11.06
N ARG A 63 3.78 -2.13 10.31
CA ARG A 63 4.27 -2.60 9.02
C ARG A 63 4.91 -3.98 9.12
N ALA A 64 5.77 -4.22 10.13
CA ALA A 64 6.43 -5.51 10.31
C ALA A 64 5.43 -6.64 10.58
N PHE A 65 4.43 -6.42 11.44
CA PHE A 65 3.41 -7.43 11.73
C PHE A 65 2.47 -7.67 10.54
N ARG A 66 2.10 -6.63 9.80
CA ARG A 66 1.30 -6.71 8.58
C ARG A 66 1.99 -7.58 7.53
N TYR A 67 3.25 -7.29 7.23
CA TYR A 67 4.01 -8.08 6.25
C TYR A 67 4.31 -9.50 6.72
N LYS A 68 4.46 -9.72 8.03
CA LYS A 68 4.59 -11.07 8.59
C LYS A 68 3.33 -11.90 8.33
N ASP A 69 2.15 -11.33 8.54
CA ASP A 69 0.88 -12.03 8.32
C ASP A 69 0.60 -12.22 6.82
N LEU A 70 0.76 -11.16 6.02
CA LEU A 70 0.60 -11.23 4.56
C LEU A 70 1.51 -12.26 3.92
N LYS A 71 2.77 -12.38 4.40
CA LYS A 71 3.69 -13.41 3.92
C LYS A 71 3.16 -14.81 4.22
N LYS A 72 2.69 -15.08 5.45
CA LYS A 72 2.11 -16.38 5.81
C LYS A 72 0.91 -16.74 4.94
N ILE A 73 0.03 -15.78 4.69
CA ILE A 73 -1.15 -15.95 3.84
C ILE A 73 -0.70 -16.24 2.40
N SER A 74 0.22 -15.44 1.86
CA SER A 74 0.78 -15.63 0.51
C SER A 74 1.43 -17.00 0.35
N ASP A 75 2.21 -17.46 1.34
CA ASP A 75 2.85 -18.78 1.33
C ASP A 75 1.80 -19.91 1.38
N GLN A 76 0.73 -19.76 2.18
CA GLN A 76 -0.34 -20.75 2.30
C GLN A 76 -1.15 -20.93 1.00
N TYR A 77 -1.42 -19.83 0.30
CA TYR A 77 -2.24 -19.85 -0.93
C TYR A 77 -1.41 -19.85 -2.21
N GLU A 78 -0.08 -19.91 -2.12
CA GLU A 78 0.86 -19.67 -3.24
C GLU A 78 0.52 -18.40 -4.04
N GLY A 79 0.05 -17.36 -3.35
CA GLY A 79 -0.52 -16.15 -3.95
C GLY A 79 0.44 -14.96 -3.94
N TYR A 80 0.00 -13.87 -4.59
CA TYR A 80 0.69 -12.58 -4.58
C TYR A 80 0.11 -11.65 -3.52
N ILE A 81 0.95 -10.80 -2.95
CA ILE A 81 0.51 -9.74 -2.04
C ILE A 81 0.27 -8.49 -2.88
N VAL A 82 -0.98 -8.03 -2.95
CA VAL A 82 -1.36 -6.79 -3.64
C VAL A 82 -1.49 -5.67 -2.63
N THR A 83 -0.93 -4.49 -2.91
CA THR A 83 -1.07 -3.31 -2.05
C THR A 83 -1.37 -2.07 -2.87
N GLY A 84 -2.20 -1.18 -2.35
CA GLY A 84 -2.55 0.10 -2.98
C GLY A 84 -1.51 1.20 -2.81
N HIS A 85 -0.22 0.91 -3.10
CA HIS A 85 0.79 1.98 -3.15
C HIS A 85 0.82 2.64 -4.54
N HIS A 86 0.89 3.97 -4.58
CA HIS A 86 0.96 4.79 -5.78
C HIS A 86 2.15 5.77 -5.75
N SER A 87 2.26 6.63 -6.77
CA SER A 87 3.40 7.54 -6.95
C SER A 87 3.61 8.53 -5.80
N SER A 88 2.55 8.95 -5.09
CA SER A 88 2.69 9.78 -3.89
C SER A 88 3.37 9.03 -2.75
N ASP A 89 2.98 7.77 -2.50
CA ASP A 89 3.64 6.92 -1.48
C ASP A 89 5.12 6.73 -1.78
N TYR A 90 5.45 6.64 -3.07
CA TYR A 90 6.83 6.58 -3.52
C TYR A 90 7.59 7.86 -3.18
N LEU A 91 7.04 9.03 -3.49
CA LEU A 91 7.65 10.31 -3.13
C LEU A 91 7.85 10.44 -1.62
N GLU A 92 6.85 10.08 -0.81
CA GLU A 92 6.98 10.04 0.65
C GLU A 92 8.14 9.14 1.10
N THR A 93 8.23 7.94 0.51
CA THR A 93 9.23 6.95 0.88
C THR A 93 10.64 7.41 0.53
N ILE A 94 10.82 8.03 -0.64
CA ILE A 94 12.11 8.62 -1.02
C ILE A 94 12.49 9.72 -0.04
N LEU A 95 11.60 10.70 0.19
CA LEU A 95 11.89 11.84 1.05
C LEU A 95 12.24 11.39 2.47
N LEU A 96 11.48 10.44 3.01
CA LEU A 96 11.76 9.85 4.32
C LEU A 96 13.15 9.20 4.36
N ASN A 97 13.51 8.43 3.33
CA ASN A 97 14.81 7.77 3.26
C ASN A 97 15.96 8.77 3.08
N LEU A 98 15.78 9.80 2.26
CA LEU A 98 16.79 10.85 2.04
C LEU A 98 17.05 11.64 3.33
N ILE A 99 16.00 12.02 4.06
CA ILE A 99 16.11 12.69 5.38
C ILE A 99 16.89 11.83 6.38
N ARG A 100 16.77 10.49 6.27
CA ARG A 100 17.52 9.53 7.10
C ARG A 100 18.95 9.25 6.60
N GLY A 101 19.45 10.00 5.62
CA GLY A 101 20.80 9.82 5.05
C GLY A 101 20.91 8.71 4.01
N GLY A 102 19.79 8.28 3.43
CA GLY A 102 19.76 7.26 2.38
C GLY A 102 20.41 7.74 1.08
N GLY A 103 21.24 6.90 0.47
CA GLY A 103 21.87 7.17 -0.83
C GLY A 103 21.06 6.67 -2.03
N TRP A 104 21.73 6.31 -3.11
CA TRP A 104 21.11 5.92 -4.40
C TRP A 104 20.07 4.80 -4.32
N ASN A 105 20.26 3.85 -3.40
CA ASN A 105 19.31 2.77 -3.18
C ASN A 105 17.93 3.25 -2.67
N SER A 106 17.87 4.42 -2.05
CA SER A 106 16.60 5.03 -1.60
C SER A 106 15.70 5.44 -2.76
N LEU A 107 16.27 5.68 -3.95
CA LEU A 107 15.55 6.09 -5.15
C LEU A 107 14.99 4.90 -5.94
N ARG A 108 15.27 3.66 -5.56
CA ARG A 108 14.74 2.46 -6.25
C ARG A 108 13.83 1.64 -5.34
N THR A 109 13.13 2.31 -4.43
CA THR A 109 12.17 1.69 -3.52
C THR A 109 10.77 1.64 -4.12
N LEU A 110 9.96 0.66 -3.69
CA LEU A 110 8.55 0.53 -4.13
C LEU A 110 8.44 0.28 -5.64
N GLY A 111 9.24 -0.65 -6.16
CA GLY A 111 9.08 -1.14 -7.53
C GLY A 111 7.68 -1.70 -7.77
N TRP A 112 7.21 -1.69 -9.02
CA TRP A 112 5.84 -2.10 -9.35
C TRP A 112 5.58 -3.57 -8.97
N TYR A 113 6.65 -4.36 -9.03
CA TYR A 113 6.69 -5.76 -8.62
C TYR A 113 8.01 -6.05 -7.90
N GLU A 114 7.93 -6.55 -6.67
CA GLU A 114 9.09 -6.92 -5.87
C GLU A 114 8.85 -8.27 -5.18
N LYS A 115 9.63 -9.29 -5.53
CA LYS A 115 9.50 -10.65 -4.99
C LYS A 115 8.10 -11.23 -5.27
N ASN A 116 7.20 -11.21 -4.29
CA ASN A 116 5.80 -11.67 -4.41
C ASN A 116 4.81 -10.52 -4.17
N ARG A 117 5.28 -9.27 -4.15
CA ARG A 117 4.44 -8.08 -3.95
C ARG A 117 4.16 -7.38 -5.26
N PHE A 118 2.91 -6.98 -5.44
CA PHE A 118 2.39 -6.30 -6.61
C PHE A 118 1.71 -4.99 -6.22
N ARG A 119 1.96 -3.92 -6.96
CA ARG A 119 1.49 -2.56 -6.66
C ARG A 119 0.82 -1.96 -7.91
N PRO A 120 -0.47 -2.27 -8.15
CA PRO A 120 -1.11 -1.93 -9.42
C PRO A 120 -1.33 -0.43 -9.59
N LEU A 121 -1.45 0.35 -8.50
CA LEU A 121 -1.71 1.79 -8.59
C LEU A 121 -0.58 2.58 -9.24
N PHE A 122 0.63 2.03 -9.32
CA PHE A 122 1.71 2.68 -10.09
C PHE A 122 1.45 2.76 -11.60
N ALA A 123 0.46 2.02 -12.11
CA ALA A 123 0.04 2.13 -13.50
C ALA A 123 -0.86 3.35 -13.76
N PHE A 124 -1.42 3.95 -12.71
CA PHE A 124 -2.35 5.07 -12.77
C PHE A 124 -1.65 6.38 -12.39
N SER A 125 -2.10 7.49 -12.97
CA SER A 125 -1.67 8.82 -12.55
C SER A 125 -2.34 9.24 -11.24
N GLN A 126 -1.79 10.28 -10.61
CA GLN A 126 -2.44 10.89 -9.45
C GLN A 126 -3.87 11.37 -9.76
N ASP A 127 -4.05 12.05 -10.89
CA ASP A 127 -5.37 12.56 -11.32
C ASP A 127 -6.38 11.42 -11.54
N GLU A 128 -5.94 10.28 -12.09
CA GLU A 128 -6.78 9.10 -12.27
C GLU A 128 -7.20 8.50 -10.92
N ILE A 129 -6.26 8.40 -9.98
CA ILE A 129 -6.55 7.92 -8.62
C ILE A 129 -7.50 8.87 -7.90
N GLU A 130 -7.27 10.18 -7.96
CA GLU A 130 -8.15 11.18 -7.35
C GLU A 130 -9.56 11.14 -7.93
N THR A 131 -9.67 11.01 -9.25
CA THR A 131 -10.97 10.85 -9.93
C THR A 131 -11.71 9.59 -9.42
N ILE A 132 -10.99 8.49 -9.23
CA ILE A 132 -11.57 7.25 -8.69
C ILE A 132 -11.99 7.45 -7.22
N LEU A 133 -11.19 8.12 -6.40
CA LEU A 133 -11.49 8.36 -4.99
C LEU A 133 -12.65 9.34 -4.78
N GLN A 134 -12.84 10.30 -5.70
CA GLN A 134 -13.98 11.22 -5.69
C GLN A 134 -15.29 10.59 -6.18
N SER A 135 -15.21 9.42 -6.81
CA SER A 135 -16.40 8.70 -7.24
C SER A 135 -17.13 8.08 -6.04
N GLU A 136 -18.47 8.13 -6.03
CA GLU A 136 -19.29 7.53 -4.97
C GLU A 136 -19.30 5.98 -5.00
N PHE A 137 -18.50 5.36 -5.86
CA PHE A 137 -18.45 3.90 -6.02
C PHE A 137 -17.78 3.20 -4.82
N TRP A 138 -16.90 3.89 -4.09
CA TRP A 138 -16.10 3.27 -3.04
C TRP A 138 -16.23 4.03 -1.73
N LYS A 139 -16.50 3.28 -0.66
CA LYS A 139 -16.46 3.84 0.69
C LYS A 139 -15.02 3.87 1.18
N ILE A 140 -14.51 5.08 1.44
CA ILE A 140 -13.17 5.30 1.96
C ILE A 140 -13.26 5.43 3.49
N PHE A 141 -12.42 4.66 4.19
CA PHE A 141 -12.29 4.74 5.64
C PHE A 141 -11.00 5.49 5.97
N GLU A 142 -11.13 6.75 6.39
CA GLU A 142 -9.98 7.57 6.76
C GLU A 142 -9.47 7.22 8.17
N ASP A 143 -8.16 7.05 8.29
CA ASP A 143 -7.49 6.89 9.56
C ASP A 143 -7.22 8.28 10.17
N GLU A 144 -7.94 8.72 11.21
CA GLU A 144 -7.66 9.94 11.99
C GLU A 144 -6.17 10.17 12.36
N SER A 145 -5.32 9.12 12.45
CA SER A 145 -3.89 9.28 12.75
C SER A 145 -3.13 9.86 11.57
N ASN A 146 -3.73 9.86 10.37
CA ASN A 146 -3.22 10.57 9.19
C ASN A 146 -3.12 12.08 9.46
N ASN A 147 -3.91 12.61 10.40
CA ASN A 147 -3.89 14.03 10.78
C ASN A 147 -2.92 14.34 11.94
N SER A 148 -2.17 13.34 12.44
CA SER A 148 -1.19 13.56 13.51
C SER A 148 0.16 13.98 12.94
N ASP A 149 0.70 15.11 13.42
CA ASP A 149 2.04 15.57 13.07
C ASP A 149 3.16 14.89 13.86
N GLU A 150 2.83 13.94 14.74
CA GLU A 150 3.81 13.19 15.52
C GLU A 150 4.78 12.42 14.59
N TYR A 151 4.25 11.85 13.51
CA TYR A 151 5.01 11.02 12.58
C TYR A 151 5.65 11.86 11.48
N LEU A 152 6.96 11.67 11.26
CA LEU A 152 7.70 12.34 10.19
C LEU A 152 7.05 12.11 8.81
N ARG A 153 6.51 10.91 8.57
CA ARG A 153 5.82 10.59 7.32
C ARG A 153 4.58 11.46 7.10
N ASN A 154 3.78 11.68 8.14
CA ASN A 154 2.60 12.55 8.07
C ASN A 154 3.03 13.99 7.81
N ARG A 155 4.08 14.48 8.47
CA ARG A 155 4.61 15.83 8.19
C ARG A 155 5.11 15.98 6.76
N ILE A 156 5.76 14.95 6.21
CA ILE A 156 6.16 14.93 4.79
C ILE A 156 4.93 15.06 3.89
N ARG A 157 3.88 14.26 4.14
CA ARG A 157 2.63 14.29 3.37
C ARG A 157 1.88 15.62 3.48
N SER A 158 1.73 16.16 4.68
CA SER A 158 0.89 17.32 4.95
C SER A 158 1.56 18.66 4.64
N TYR A 159 2.89 18.73 4.75
CA TYR A 159 3.61 20.00 4.61
C TYR A 159 4.61 20.02 3.45
N ILE A 160 5.41 18.97 3.32
CA ILE A 160 6.55 19.00 2.37
C ILE A 160 6.08 18.69 0.94
N ILE A 161 5.32 17.62 0.76
CA ILE A 161 4.81 17.22 -0.56
C ILE A 161 4.00 18.34 -1.21
N PRO A 162 3.03 18.99 -0.54
CA PRO A 162 2.25 20.07 -1.14
C PRO A 162 3.12 21.24 -1.61
N LEU A 163 4.18 21.58 -0.88
CA LEU A 163 5.15 22.60 -1.31
C LEU A 163 5.90 22.15 -2.57
N LEU A 164 6.39 20.90 -2.60
CA LEU A 164 7.07 20.37 -3.79
C LEU A 164 6.15 20.35 -5.02
N LEU A 165 4.88 19.98 -4.86
CA LEU A 165 3.90 19.99 -5.96
C LEU A 165 3.67 21.41 -6.49
N ARG A 166 3.59 22.43 -5.61
CA ARG A 166 3.47 23.84 -6.02
C ARG A 166 4.68 24.32 -6.83
N GLU A 167 5.87 23.83 -6.50
CA GLU A 167 7.10 24.12 -7.25
C GLU A 167 7.26 23.26 -8.53
N GLY A 168 6.25 22.45 -8.89
CA GLY A 168 6.23 21.67 -10.13
C GLY A 168 6.80 20.26 -10.03
N ALA A 169 7.01 19.72 -8.82
CA ALA A 169 7.30 18.31 -8.65
C ALA A 169 6.11 17.47 -9.16
N ASN A 170 6.41 16.43 -9.94
CA ASN A 170 5.39 15.51 -10.44
C ASN A 170 5.75 14.08 -10.00
N PRO A 171 5.01 13.50 -9.02
CA PRO A 171 5.31 12.18 -8.46
C PRO A 171 5.31 11.06 -9.50
N ASP A 172 4.41 11.09 -10.48
CA ASP A 172 4.35 10.09 -11.55
C ASP A 172 5.61 10.12 -12.42
N ARG A 173 6.07 11.32 -12.80
CA ARG A 173 7.30 11.52 -13.58
C ARG A 173 8.52 11.08 -12.79
N ILE A 174 8.59 11.44 -11.51
CA ILE A 174 9.68 11.05 -10.61
C ILE A 174 9.72 9.51 -10.49
N TYR A 175 8.58 8.86 -10.23
CA TYR A 175 8.49 7.40 -10.20
C TYR A 175 8.97 6.74 -11.49
N LYS A 176 8.42 7.18 -12.63
CA LYS A 176 8.78 6.65 -13.95
C LYS A 176 10.27 6.81 -14.24
N ASN A 177 10.91 7.92 -13.85
CA ASN A 177 12.34 8.12 -14.10
C ASN A 177 13.24 7.09 -13.40
N PHE A 178 12.89 6.69 -12.17
CA PHE A 178 13.69 5.73 -11.42
C PHE A 178 13.29 4.26 -11.66
N HIS A 179 12.09 4.02 -12.21
CA HIS A 179 11.54 2.67 -12.43
C HIS A 179 11.38 2.29 -13.92
N ARG A 180 11.66 3.19 -14.88
CA ARG A 180 11.57 2.92 -16.33
C ARG A 180 12.39 1.72 -16.82
N ILE A 181 13.38 1.28 -16.05
CA ILE A 181 14.27 0.15 -16.37
C ILE A 181 13.70 -1.18 -15.86
N GLU A 182 12.63 -1.17 -15.07
CA GLU A 182 11.93 -2.40 -14.66
C GLU A 182 11.17 -2.97 -15.87
N LYS A 183 11.86 -3.81 -16.67
CA LYS A 183 11.18 -4.62 -17.69
C LYS A 183 10.04 -5.38 -16.99
N PRO A 184 8.80 -5.38 -17.53
CA PRO A 184 7.76 -6.24 -17.00
C PRO A 184 8.31 -7.66 -17.01
N VAL A 185 8.35 -8.31 -15.84
CA VAL A 185 8.82 -9.68 -15.74
C VAL A 185 7.88 -10.51 -16.62
N SER A 186 8.43 -11.01 -17.72
CA SER A 186 7.73 -11.71 -18.81
C SER A 186 6.91 -12.93 -18.38
N LYS A 187 6.98 -13.31 -17.10
CA LYS A 187 6.19 -14.39 -16.51
C LYS A 187 4.73 -14.04 -16.25
N ILE A 188 4.35 -12.75 -16.13
CA ILE A 188 2.95 -12.37 -15.85
C ILE A 188 2.15 -12.14 -17.14
N PHE A 189 2.82 -11.75 -18.23
CA PHE A 189 2.16 -11.41 -19.50
C PHE A 189 2.48 -12.43 -20.60
N SER A 190 2.03 -13.67 -20.44
CA SER A 190 1.87 -14.53 -21.63
C SER A 190 0.68 -14.00 -22.44
N LYS A 191 0.96 -13.61 -23.69
CA LYS A 191 0.01 -13.12 -24.72
C LYS A 191 -1.41 -13.72 -24.54
N LYS A 192 -2.42 -12.85 -24.39
CA LYS A 192 -3.85 -13.11 -24.09
C LYS A 192 -4.32 -13.07 -22.63
N THR A 193 -3.66 -12.33 -21.74
CA THR A 193 -4.40 -11.83 -20.57
C THR A 193 -5.11 -10.57 -21.03
N GLN A 194 -6.43 -10.68 -21.28
CA GLN A 194 -7.33 -9.52 -21.22
C GLN A 194 -6.89 -8.67 -20.04
N ILE A 195 -6.96 -7.35 -20.20
CA ILE A 195 -6.89 -6.42 -19.09
C ILE A 195 -8.00 -6.84 -18.11
N ILE A 196 -7.67 -7.77 -17.21
CA ILE A 196 -8.48 -8.06 -16.05
C ILE A 196 -8.38 -6.73 -15.33
N LYS A 197 -9.49 -5.97 -15.36
CA LYS A 197 -9.70 -4.82 -14.49
C LYS A 197 -9.20 -5.25 -13.12
N PHE A 198 -8.01 -4.81 -12.75
CA PHE A 198 -7.55 -4.92 -11.39
C PHE A 198 -8.46 -3.97 -10.63
N LEU A 199 -9.55 -4.52 -10.10
CA LEU A 199 -10.23 -3.91 -8.98
C LEU A 199 -9.18 -3.88 -7.89
N LEU A 200 -8.63 -2.69 -7.71
CA LEU A 200 -7.77 -2.35 -6.62
C LEU A 200 -8.64 -2.34 -5.37
N PHE A 201 -8.33 -3.26 -4.46
CA PHE A 201 -8.95 -3.35 -3.14
C PHE A 201 -8.02 -2.73 -2.11
#